data_AF-A0A972S0M6-F1
#
_entry.id   AF-A0A972S0M6-F1
#
_cell.length_a   1.000
_cell.length_b   1.000
_cell.length_c   1.000
_cell.angle_alpha   90.00
_cell.angle_beta   90.00
_cell.angle_gamma   90.00
#
_symmetry.space_group_name_H-M   'P 1'
#
loop_
_entity.id
_entity.type
_entity.pdbx_description
1 polymer ?
#
loop_
_entity_poly.entity_id
_entity_poly.type
_entity_poly.pdbx_seq_one_letter_code
_entity_poly.pdbx_strand_id
1 'polypeptide(L)'
;DGDGIIDGFSDSDGDGLSDNVDPDQGGTPLPNPDTDGDGKPNTLDIDSDNDGIVDNIEAQPTHGYTPPTGDDSDGDGLDDAYDPDNGGTPIHPVDTDGDGTPDYLDSDSDNDGKPDIVENGNPANTLSGSDSDGDGLDDAFDKVLSEWKEIGLPLNITNSLVPNDINLGDEDRDYSSGGDVDYRDNANAGCVEITLPEVQKDTTKKPSTPVYEEIKDLPLWLWQQRWPILPLQ
;
A
#
# COMPACT_ATOMS: atom_id res chain seq x y z
N ASP A 1 -7.03 -8.86 -27.64
CA ASP A 1 -6.89 -7.46 -28.15
C ASP A 1 -6.64 -6.45 -27.02
N GLY A 2 -5.78 -6.82 -26.06
CA GLY A 2 -5.52 -6.02 -24.86
C GLY A 2 -6.57 -6.21 -23.75
N ASP A 3 -7.52 -7.12 -23.95
CA ASP A 3 -8.58 -7.52 -23.01
C ASP A 3 -8.13 -8.55 -21.97
N GLY A 4 -6.85 -8.95 -21.98
CA GLY A 4 -6.33 -9.98 -21.07
C GLY A 4 -6.73 -11.41 -21.44
N ILE A 5 -7.44 -11.61 -22.56
CA ILE A 5 -7.87 -12.94 -23.04
C ILE A 5 -7.02 -13.33 -24.25
N ILE A 6 -6.67 -14.62 -24.34
CA ILE A 6 -5.95 -15.15 -25.50
C ILE A 6 -6.89 -15.19 -26.71
N ASP A 7 -6.62 -14.32 -27.68
CA ASP A 7 -7.27 -14.34 -28.98
C ASP A 7 -7.00 -15.66 -29.72
N GLY A 8 -8.06 -16.30 -30.22
CA GLY A 8 -7.92 -17.50 -31.06
C GLY A 8 -7.43 -18.75 -30.32
N PHE A 9 -7.89 -18.91 -29.07
CA PHE A 9 -7.63 -20.07 -28.21
C PHE A 9 -7.65 -21.41 -28.97
N SER A 10 -6.57 -22.17 -28.83
CA SER A 10 -6.39 -23.53 -29.34
C SER A 10 -5.69 -24.32 -28.25
N ASP A 11 -6.24 -25.44 -27.83
CA ASP A 11 -5.70 -26.29 -26.76
C ASP A 11 -5.67 -27.72 -27.31
N SER A 12 -4.49 -28.13 -27.80
CA SER A 12 -4.32 -29.35 -28.58
C SER A 12 -4.31 -30.61 -27.73
N ASP A 13 -3.90 -30.54 -26.47
CA ASP A 13 -3.78 -31.69 -25.57
C ASP A 13 -4.78 -31.67 -24.40
N GLY A 14 -5.51 -30.58 -24.23
CA GLY A 14 -6.67 -30.45 -23.36
C GLY A 14 -6.30 -30.18 -21.91
N ASP A 15 -5.14 -29.57 -21.64
CA ASP A 15 -4.65 -29.30 -20.30
C ASP A 15 -5.11 -27.93 -19.73
N GLY A 16 -5.75 -27.11 -20.57
CA GLY A 16 -6.28 -25.80 -20.22
C GLY A 16 -5.39 -24.62 -20.62
N LEU A 17 -4.19 -24.86 -21.14
CA LEU A 17 -3.36 -23.82 -21.74
C LEU A 17 -3.60 -23.72 -23.24
N SER A 18 -3.55 -22.50 -23.77
CA SER A 18 -3.57 -22.32 -25.22
C SER A 18 -2.21 -22.67 -25.81
N ASP A 19 -2.15 -23.38 -26.93
CA ASP A 19 -0.96 -23.89 -27.63
C ASP A 19 0.15 -22.82 -27.80
N ASN A 20 -0.22 -21.54 -27.94
CA ASN A 20 0.74 -20.44 -28.10
C ASN A 20 1.44 -20.05 -26.78
N VAL A 21 0.85 -20.37 -25.63
CA VAL A 21 1.41 -20.13 -24.29
C VAL A 21 1.77 -21.41 -23.56
N ASP A 22 1.42 -22.57 -24.11
CA ASP A 22 1.71 -23.88 -23.53
C ASP A 22 3.15 -24.33 -23.83
N PRO A 23 4.03 -24.43 -22.82
CA PRO A 23 5.41 -24.85 -23.02
C PRO A 23 5.55 -26.28 -23.57
N ASP A 24 4.62 -27.18 -23.28
CA ASP A 24 4.73 -28.58 -23.66
C ASP A 24 4.23 -28.87 -25.09
N GLN A 25 3.42 -27.95 -25.63
CA GLN A 25 3.09 -27.83 -27.06
C GLN A 25 4.04 -26.88 -27.82
N GLY A 26 5.07 -26.34 -27.16
CA GLY A 26 6.09 -25.49 -27.77
C GLY A 26 5.70 -24.00 -27.88
N GLY A 27 4.64 -23.60 -27.20
CA GLY A 27 4.29 -22.22 -26.88
C GLY A 27 5.28 -21.56 -25.92
N THR A 28 5.10 -20.25 -25.71
CA THR A 28 5.90 -19.47 -24.77
C THR A 28 5.03 -19.06 -23.59
N PRO A 29 5.31 -19.54 -22.37
CA PRO A 29 4.50 -19.22 -21.21
C PRO A 29 4.43 -17.72 -21.01
N LEU A 30 3.26 -17.25 -20.59
CA LEU A 30 3.08 -15.87 -20.19
C LEU A 30 3.99 -15.55 -19.00
N PRO A 31 4.47 -14.31 -18.87
CA PRO A 31 5.13 -13.87 -17.65
C PRO A 31 4.23 -14.17 -16.46
N ASN A 32 4.84 -14.72 -15.41
CA ASN A 32 4.21 -14.94 -14.11
C ASN A 32 5.08 -14.21 -13.09
N PRO A 33 4.89 -12.88 -12.93
CA PRO A 33 5.73 -12.05 -12.07
C PRO A 33 5.67 -12.50 -10.61
N ASP A 34 6.74 -12.20 -9.90
CA ASP A 34 7.04 -12.48 -8.49
C ASP A 34 7.88 -11.26 -8.07
N THR A 35 7.22 -10.22 -7.58
CA THR A 35 7.78 -8.87 -7.44
C THR A 35 8.81 -8.79 -6.32
N ASP A 36 8.50 -9.43 -5.19
CA ASP A 36 9.37 -9.50 -4.02
C ASP A 36 10.40 -10.66 -4.08
N GLY A 37 10.19 -11.64 -4.96
CA GLY A 37 11.09 -12.76 -5.17
C GLY A 37 11.00 -13.84 -4.10
N ASP A 38 9.87 -13.97 -3.40
CA ASP A 38 9.67 -14.96 -2.34
C ASP A 38 9.41 -16.38 -2.88
N GLY A 39 9.14 -16.49 -4.20
CA GLY A 39 8.86 -17.73 -4.91
C GLY A 39 7.37 -18.00 -5.14
N LYS A 40 6.50 -17.07 -4.74
CA LYS A 40 5.07 -17.05 -5.00
C LYS A 40 4.77 -16.01 -6.09
N PRO A 41 4.01 -16.38 -7.12
CA PRO A 41 3.64 -15.40 -8.14
C PRO A 41 2.63 -14.39 -7.59
N ASN A 42 2.72 -13.13 -7.99
CA ASN A 42 1.83 -12.03 -7.55
C ASN A 42 0.33 -12.39 -7.67
N THR A 43 -0.06 -13.26 -8.61
CA THR A 43 -1.46 -13.70 -8.77
C THR A 43 -1.98 -14.60 -7.63
N LEU A 44 -1.08 -15.10 -6.79
CA LEU A 44 -1.36 -16.00 -5.67
C LEU A 44 -0.83 -15.45 -4.34
N ASP A 45 -0.20 -14.28 -4.39
CA ASP A 45 0.29 -13.51 -3.27
C ASP A 45 -0.78 -12.50 -2.85
N ILE A 46 -0.85 -12.19 -1.57
CA ILE A 46 -1.74 -11.15 -1.05
C ILE A 46 -0.96 -9.90 -0.62
N ASP A 47 0.37 -9.91 -0.67
CA ASP A 47 1.30 -8.80 -0.37
C ASP A 47 2.49 -8.90 -1.35
N SER A 48 2.24 -8.58 -2.61
CA SER A 48 3.11 -8.92 -3.75
C SER A 48 4.50 -8.27 -3.71
N ASP A 49 4.67 -7.16 -2.99
CA ASP A 49 5.95 -6.47 -2.83
C ASP A 49 6.50 -6.51 -1.39
N ASN A 50 5.80 -7.22 -0.50
CA ASN A 50 6.24 -7.64 0.83
C ASN A 50 6.49 -6.47 1.78
N ASP A 51 5.61 -5.47 1.67
CA ASP A 51 5.66 -4.23 2.43
C ASP A 51 4.76 -4.30 3.69
N GLY A 52 3.91 -5.33 3.81
CA GLY A 52 3.02 -5.57 4.94
C GLY A 52 1.65 -4.89 4.85
N ILE A 53 1.37 -4.22 3.75
CA ILE A 53 0.03 -3.84 3.28
C ILE A 53 -0.47 -4.99 2.37
N VAL A 54 -1.78 -5.08 2.18
CA VAL A 54 -2.36 -6.20 1.42
C VAL A 54 -2.78 -5.69 0.05
N ASP A 55 -2.47 -6.42 -1.02
CA ASP A 55 -2.74 -6.05 -2.42
C ASP A 55 -4.18 -5.57 -2.65
N ASN A 56 -5.15 -6.21 -2.00
CA ASN A 56 -6.57 -5.84 -2.14
C ASN A 56 -6.87 -4.42 -1.62
N ILE A 57 -6.12 -3.97 -0.62
CA ILE A 57 -6.18 -2.63 -0.02
C ILE A 57 -5.46 -1.62 -0.92
N GLU A 58 -4.26 -1.94 -1.40
CA GLU A 58 -3.46 -1.04 -2.24
C GLU A 58 -3.99 -0.90 -3.66
N ALA A 59 -4.58 -1.96 -4.21
CA ALA A 59 -5.19 -1.87 -5.54
C ALA A 59 -6.42 -0.94 -5.57
N GLN A 60 -6.93 -0.46 -4.43
CA GLN A 60 -8.15 0.34 -4.32
C GLN A 60 -7.90 1.69 -3.64
N PRO A 61 -8.69 2.74 -3.95
CA PRO A 61 -8.59 4.02 -3.27
C PRO A 61 -8.99 3.90 -1.79
N THR A 62 -8.31 4.64 -0.93
CA THR A 62 -8.55 4.69 0.52
C THR A 62 -10.01 5.01 0.82
N HIS A 63 -10.54 6.09 0.22
CA HIS A 63 -11.95 6.42 0.26
C HIS A 63 -12.65 5.86 -0.98
N GLY A 64 -13.48 4.84 -0.76
CA GLY A 64 -14.15 4.13 -1.84
C GLY A 64 -13.77 2.65 -1.91
N TYR A 65 -12.85 2.19 -1.05
CA TYR A 65 -12.57 0.79 -0.82
C TYR A 65 -13.87 -0.03 -0.71
N THR A 66 -13.97 -1.03 -1.57
CA THR A 66 -15.05 -2.01 -1.57
C THR A 66 -14.47 -3.31 -1.03
N PRO A 67 -14.90 -3.78 0.16
CA PRO A 67 -14.42 -5.04 0.68
C PRO A 67 -14.92 -6.21 -0.17
N PRO A 68 -14.16 -7.32 -0.21
CA PRO A 68 -14.62 -8.54 -0.85
C PRO A 68 -15.82 -9.12 -0.11
N THR A 69 -16.65 -9.86 -0.83
CA THR A 69 -17.79 -10.58 -0.25
C THR A 69 -17.39 -11.91 0.39
N GLY A 70 -16.30 -12.51 -0.07
CA GLY A 70 -15.90 -13.88 0.24
C GLY A 70 -16.68 -14.92 -0.56
N ASP A 71 -17.52 -14.49 -1.51
CA ASP A 71 -18.30 -15.34 -2.39
C ASP A 71 -17.74 -15.24 -3.83
N ASP A 72 -17.71 -16.39 -4.51
CA ASP A 72 -17.44 -16.53 -5.94
C ASP A 72 -18.58 -17.41 -6.48
N SER A 73 -19.65 -16.76 -6.95
CA SER A 73 -20.91 -17.43 -7.25
C SER A 73 -20.86 -18.26 -8.53
N ASP A 74 -20.02 -17.89 -9.48
CA ASP A 74 -19.95 -18.54 -10.79
C ASP A 74 -18.70 -19.42 -10.98
N GLY A 75 -17.74 -19.31 -10.06
CA GLY A 75 -16.58 -20.18 -9.91
C GLY A 75 -15.45 -19.84 -10.89
N ASP A 76 -15.38 -18.59 -11.37
CA ASP A 76 -14.37 -18.14 -12.30
C ASP A 76 -13.08 -17.64 -11.62
N GLY A 77 -13.11 -17.52 -10.29
CA GLY A 77 -11.99 -17.10 -9.44
C GLY A 77 -11.98 -15.62 -9.06
N LEU A 78 -12.93 -14.81 -9.53
CA LEU A 78 -13.14 -13.44 -9.07
C LEU A 78 -14.15 -13.40 -7.93
N ASP A 79 -13.89 -12.57 -6.91
CA ASP A 79 -14.88 -12.32 -5.86
C ASP A 79 -16.07 -11.56 -6.44
N ASP A 80 -17.29 -11.90 -6.02
CA ASP A 80 -18.54 -11.30 -6.48
C ASP A 80 -18.56 -9.76 -6.31
N ALA A 81 -17.78 -9.19 -5.38
CA ALA A 81 -17.60 -7.75 -5.24
C ALA A 81 -16.97 -7.11 -6.48
N TYR A 82 -16.08 -7.84 -7.14
CA TYR A 82 -15.19 -7.35 -8.20
C TYR A 82 -15.55 -7.89 -9.58
N ASP A 83 -16.40 -8.91 -9.66
CA ASP A 83 -16.79 -9.56 -10.89
C ASP A 83 -17.88 -8.79 -11.67
N PRO A 84 -17.57 -8.20 -12.84
CA PRO A 84 -18.54 -7.45 -13.64
C PRO A 84 -19.68 -8.29 -14.22
N ASP A 85 -19.48 -9.59 -14.48
CA ASP A 85 -20.49 -10.43 -15.12
C ASP A 85 -21.40 -11.16 -14.11
N ASN A 86 -21.01 -11.18 -12.83
CA ASN A 86 -21.87 -11.45 -11.68
C ASN A 86 -22.36 -10.19 -10.92
N GLY A 87 -22.13 -8.99 -11.48
CA GLY A 87 -22.74 -7.73 -11.03
C GLY A 87 -21.97 -6.94 -9.98
N GLY A 88 -20.75 -7.36 -9.68
CA GLY A 88 -19.70 -6.59 -9.02
C GLY A 88 -19.11 -5.48 -9.90
N THR A 89 -18.07 -4.83 -9.38
CA THR A 89 -17.37 -3.73 -10.06
C THR A 89 -15.88 -4.02 -10.12
N PRO A 90 -15.25 -4.02 -11.30
CA PRO A 90 -13.85 -4.37 -11.42
C PRO A 90 -12.98 -3.36 -10.67
N ILE A 91 -11.94 -3.86 -10.02
CA ILE A 91 -10.89 -3.02 -9.45
C ILE A 91 -10.04 -2.49 -10.59
N HIS A 92 -9.78 -1.19 -10.56
CA HIS A 92 -8.74 -0.55 -11.35
C HIS A 92 -7.61 -0.21 -10.39
N PRO A 93 -6.46 -0.90 -10.48
CA PRO A 93 -5.35 -0.67 -9.56
C PRO A 93 -4.98 0.81 -9.48
N VAL A 94 -4.83 1.30 -8.25
CA VAL A 94 -4.33 2.64 -7.98
C VAL A 94 -2.83 2.68 -8.31
N ASP A 95 -2.40 3.85 -8.78
CA ASP A 95 -1.02 4.22 -9.09
C ASP A 95 -0.91 5.67 -8.59
N THR A 96 -0.43 5.80 -7.35
CA THR A 96 -0.52 7.04 -6.57
C THR A 96 0.43 8.11 -7.09
N ASP A 97 1.67 7.74 -7.43
CA ASP A 97 2.66 8.68 -7.98
C ASP A 97 2.58 8.86 -9.51
N GLY A 98 1.87 7.95 -10.20
CA GLY A 98 1.64 7.99 -11.64
C GLY A 98 2.85 7.54 -12.47
N ASP A 99 3.75 6.72 -11.92
CA ASP A 99 4.94 6.22 -12.61
C ASP A 99 4.65 5.02 -13.55
N GLY A 100 3.47 4.42 -13.39
CA GLY A 100 2.98 3.27 -14.15
C GLY A 100 3.14 1.93 -13.45
N THR A 101 3.68 1.90 -12.23
CA THR A 101 3.66 0.78 -11.29
C THR A 101 2.46 0.94 -10.37
N PRO A 102 1.52 0.00 -10.35
CA PRO A 102 0.42 0.07 -9.39
C PRO A 102 0.91 -0.05 -7.95
N ASP A 103 0.22 0.62 -7.00
CA ASP A 103 0.58 0.68 -5.58
C ASP A 103 0.94 -0.70 -5.00
N TYR A 104 0.11 -1.73 -5.26
CA TYR A 104 0.33 -3.10 -4.76
C TYR A 104 1.61 -3.81 -5.26
N LEU A 105 2.37 -3.16 -6.13
CA LEU A 105 3.66 -3.63 -6.66
C LEU A 105 4.78 -2.60 -6.46
N ASP A 106 4.49 -1.46 -5.84
CA ASP A 106 5.38 -0.33 -5.71
C ASP A 106 5.82 -0.14 -4.25
N SER A 107 7.10 -0.35 -4.00
CA SER A 107 7.69 -0.25 -2.66
C SER A 107 7.72 1.17 -2.05
N ASP A 108 7.33 2.21 -2.80
CA ASP A 108 7.29 3.64 -2.41
C ASP A 108 6.17 4.33 -3.21
N SER A 109 4.92 3.96 -2.93
CA SER A 109 3.72 4.27 -3.75
C SER A 109 3.50 5.77 -4.01
N ASP A 110 3.94 6.65 -3.12
CA ASP A 110 3.82 8.10 -3.27
C ASP A 110 5.12 8.81 -3.69
N ASN A 111 6.21 8.04 -3.78
CA ASN A 111 7.55 8.45 -4.19
C ASN A 111 8.11 9.60 -3.34
N ASP A 112 7.78 9.61 -2.04
CA ASP A 112 8.27 10.62 -1.10
C ASP A 112 9.68 10.32 -0.57
N GLY A 113 10.17 9.10 -0.81
CA GLY A 113 11.48 8.60 -0.41
C GLY A 113 11.48 7.83 0.91
N LYS A 114 10.32 7.51 1.46
CA LYS A 114 10.11 6.50 2.50
C LYS A 114 9.42 5.29 1.85
N PRO A 115 9.92 4.06 2.08
CA PRO A 115 9.25 2.89 1.56
C PRO A 115 7.95 2.58 2.31
N ASP A 116 6.99 1.97 1.64
CA ASP A 116 5.64 1.71 2.16
C ASP A 116 5.66 0.79 3.40
N ILE A 117 6.63 -0.15 3.50
CA ILE A 117 6.88 -0.94 4.72
C ILE A 117 7.17 -0.11 5.98
N VAL A 118 7.59 1.14 5.81
CA VAL A 118 7.81 2.09 6.92
C VAL A 118 6.53 2.82 7.31
N GLU A 119 5.55 2.85 6.42
CA GLU A 119 4.30 3.62 6.47
C GLU A 119 3.05 2.75 6.60
N ASN A 120 3.18 1.43 6.51
CA ASN A 120 2.13 0.41 6.71
C ASN A 120 1.41 0.41 8.08
N GLY A 121 1.71 1.36 8.97
CA GLY A 121 1.11 1.46 10.31
C GLY A 121 1.60 0.44 11.34
N ASN A 122 2.48 -0.50 10.99
CA ASN A 122 3.05 -1.48 11.92
C ASN A 122 4.41 -1.01 12.45
N PRO A 123 4.59 -0.73 13.76
CA PRO A 123 5.85 -0.17 14.28
C PRO A 123 7.10 -1.05 14.13
N ALA A 124 6.96 -2.31 13.71
CA ALA A 124 8.08 -3.20 13.46
C ALA A 124 8.79 -2.94 12.12
N ASN A 125 8.05 -2.56 11.06
CA ASN A 125 8.58 -2.31 9.70
C ASN A 125 9.59 -3.38 9.23
N THR A 126 9.37 -4.67 9.53
CA THR A 126 10.35 -5.73 9.27
C THR A 126 9.67 -7.09 9.15
N LEU A 127 9.96 -7.78 8.05
CA LEU A 127 9.58 -9.17 7.78
C LEU A 127 10.18 -10.14 8.81
N SER A 128 9.41 -11.15 9.20
CA SER A 128 9.87 -12.27 10.03
C SER A 128 10.53 -13.38 9.22
N GLY A 129 10.26 -13.43 7.90
CA GLY A 129 10.64 -14.50 6.98
C GLY A 129 9.84 -15.77 7.17
N SER A 130 8.63 -15.67 7.73
CA SER A 130 7.71 -16.78 8.00
C SER A 130 6.32 -16.40 7.49
N ASP A 131 5.68 -17.35 6.80
CA ASP A 131 4.31 -17.28 6.32
C ASP A 131 3.65 -18.60 6.73
N SER A 132 2.83 -18.54 7.79
CA SER A 132 2.33 -19.73 8.50
C SER A 132 1.21 -20.45 7.76
N ASP A 133 0.33 -19.73 7.07
CA ASP A 133 -0.80 -20.32 6.34
C ASP A 133 -0.59 -20.36 4.82
N GLY A 134 0.47 -19.72 4.34
CA GLY A 134 0.91 -19.79 2.96
C GLY A 134 0.13 -18.86 2.06
N ASP A 135 -0.39 -17.73 2.57
CA ASP A 135 -1.17 -16.75 1.81
C ASP A 135 -0.29 -15.71 1.10
N GLY A 136 0.94 -15.50 1.56
CA GLY A 136 1.91 -14.55 0.99
C GLY A 136 2.20 -13.36 1.91
N LEU A 137 1.33 -13.08 2.88
CA LEU A 137 1.58 -12.06 3.89
C LEU A 137 2.48 -12.61 5.00
N ASP A 138 3.56 -11.91 5.32
CA ASP A 138 4.48 -12.35 6.39
C ASP A 138 3.79 -12.33 7.78
N ASP A 139 4.09 -13.34 8.61
CA ASP A 139 3.60 -13.50 9.99
C ASP A 139 3.82 -12.26 10.89
N ALA A 140 4.74 -11.36 10.52
CA ALA A 140 4.95 -10.07 11.19
C ALA A 140 3.78 -9.10 11.01
N PHE A 141 3.03 -9.23 9.92
CA PHE A 141 1.91 -8.40 9.50
C PHE A 141 0.59 -9.16 9.52
N ASP A 142 0.63 -10.49 9.43
CA ASP A 142 -0.54 -11.35 9.41
C ASP A 142 -1.20 -11.54 10.80
N LYS A 143 -2.51 -11.28 10.88
CA LYS A 143 -3.35 -11.49 12.07
C LYS A 143 -4.02 -12.86 12.05
N VAL A 144 -3.96 -13.57 10.93
CA VAL A 144 -4.71 -14.78 10.62
C VAL A 144 -3.76 -15.94 10.26
N LEU A 145 -2.81 -16.22 11.16
CA LEU A 145 -1.76 -17.25 11.04
C LEU A 145 -2.22 -18.72 10.86
N SER A 146 -3.52 -18.99 10.73
CA SER A 146 -4.04 -20.32 10.47
C SER A 146 -5.47 -20.27 9.91
N GLU A 147 -5.60 -20.04 8.60
CA GLU A 147 -6.84 -20.38 7.91
C GLU A 147 -6.85 -21.81 7.37
N TRP A 148 -8.02 -22.43 7.42
CA TRP A 148 -8.19 -23.76 6.84
C TRP A 148 -8.19 -23.59 5.33
N LYS A 149 -7.16 -24.11 4.68
CA LYS A 149 -7.05 -24.33 3.22
C LYS A 149 -8.21 -25.20 2.69
N GLU A 150 -9.43 -24.69 2.73
CA GLU A 150 -10.51 -25.22 1.91
C GLU A 150 -10.22 -24.77 0.48
N ILE A 151 -9.80 -25.76 -0.29
CA ILE A 151 -9.71 -25.82 -1.74
C ILE A 151 -10.69 -24.83 -2.39
N GLY A 152 -10.21 -23.66 -2.83
CA GLY A 152 -10.96 -22.72 -3.66
C GLY A 152 -11.78 -21.64 -2.94
N LEU A 153 -11.52 -21.33 -1.67
CA LEU A 153 -11.99 -20.07 -1.07
C LEU A 153 -10.84 -19.06 -0.98
N PRO A 154 -11.11 -17.75 -1.08
CA PRO A 154 -10.08 -16.73 -0.93
C PRO A 154 -9.46 -16.85 0.47
N LEU A 155 -8.16 -17.18 0.50
CA LEU A 155 -7.27 -16.96 1.65
C LEU A 155 -7.56 -15.57 2.16
N ASN A 156 -8.01 -15.39 3.41
CA ASN A 156 -8.12 -14.13 4.16
C ASN A 156 -7.81 -12.76 3.45
N ILE A 157 -8.26 -12.46 2.23
CA ILE A 157 -7.64 -11.54 1.22
C ILE A 157 -7.50 -10.07 1.62
N THR A 158 -7.86 -9.74 2.85
CA THR A 158 -7.74 -8.43 3.47
C THR A 158 -6.96 -8.48 4.79
N ASN A 159 -6.46 -9.64 5.23
CA ASN A 159 -5.99 -9.90 6.59
C ASN A 159 -7.02 -9.47 7.68
N SER A 160 -8.32 -9.60 7.36
CA SER A 160 -9.42 -9.03 8.15
C SER A 160 -9.28 -7.51 8.44
N LEU A 161 -8.63 -6.78 7.53
CA LEU A 161 -8.44 -5.34 7.60
C LEU A 161 -9.37 -4.62 6.63
N VAL A 162 -9.55 -3.34 6.91
CA VAL A 162 -10.10 -2.34 6.01
C VAL A 162 -9.26 -1.08 6.17
N PRO A 163 -9.10 -0.24 5.13
CA PRO A 163 -8.33 0.99 5.25
C PRO A 163 -8.81 1.87 6.40
N ASN A 164 -7.88 2.35 7.24
CA ASN A 164 -8.12 3.34 8.29
C ASN A 164 -6.82 3.90 8.89
N ASP A 165 -6.97 5.04 9.57
CA ASP A 165 -5.94 5.83 10.27
C ASP A 165 -5.16 5.09 11.39
N ILE A 166 -5.65 3.93 11.84
CA ILE A 166 -5.00 3.14 12.90
C ILE A 166 -4.15 2.02 12.31
N ASN A 167 -4.66 1.34 11.28
CA ASN A 167 -4.03 0.13 10.75
C ASN A 167 -3.04 0.40 9.62
N LEU A 168 -3.11 1.55 8.94
CA LEU A 168 -2.26 1.90 7.78
C LEU A 168 -1.50 3.21 7.95
N GLY A 169 -1.38 3.70 9.19
CA GLY A 169 -0.83 5.03 9.44
C GLY A 169 -1.78 6.16 9.03
N ASP A 170 -1.44 7.37 9.49
CA ASP A 170 -2.08 8.67 9.23
C ASP A 170 -1.35 9.70 10.14
N GLU A 171 -0.09 9.97 9.82
CA GLU A 171 0.82 10.85 10.57
C GLU A 171 0.25 12.26 10.66
N ASP A 172 -0.42 12.71 9.61
CA ASP A 172 -0.89 14.07 9.44
C ASP A 172 -2.33 14.31 9.95
N ARG A 173 -3.07 13.21 10.16
CA ARG A 173 -4.40 13.12 10.78
C ARG A 173 -5.52 13.69 9.94
N ASP A 174 -5.41 13.58 8.63
CA ASP A 174 -6.41 14.11 7.71
C ASP A 174 -7.30 13.04 7.05
N TYR A 175 -7.09 11.75 7.34
CA TYR A 175 -7.94 10.63 6.90
C TYR A 175 -9.44 10.89 7.14
N SER A 176 -9.79 11.35 8.36
CA SER A 176 -11.17 11.69 8.74
C SER A 176 -11.71 12.95 8.07
N SER A 177 -10.83 13.76 7.49
CA SER A 177 -11.14 14.97 6.72
C SER A 177 -11.15 14.72 5.21
N GLY A 178 -10.83 13.50 4.77
CA GLY A 178 -10.83 13.05 3.38
C GLY A 178 -9.49 13.19 2.66
N GLY A 179 -8.37 13.30 3.38
CA GLY A 179 -7.05 12.94 2.84
C GLY A 179 -6.77 11.45 3.04
N ASP A 180 -5.58 10.97 2.73
CA ASP A 180 -5.29 9.55 2.53
C ASP A 180 -4.65 8.88 3.77
N VAL A 181 -3.87 7.82 3.56
CA VAL A 181 -3.08 7.11 4.58
C VAL A 181 -1.61 7.25 4.19
N ASP A 182 -0.71 7.02 5.14
CA ASP A 182 0.69 7.44 5.04
C ASP A 182 1.40 7.02 3.73
N TYR A 183 1.25 5.78 3.27
CA TYR A 183 1.90 5.28 2.03
C TYR A 183 1.39 5.95 0.73
N ARG A 184 0.33 6.77 0.81
CA ARG A 184 -0.21 7.56 -0.30
C ARG A 184 -0.04 9.07 -0.12
N ASP A 185 0.48 9.47 1.02
CA ASP A 185 0.56 10.86 1.45
C ASP A 185 2.01 11.33 1.46
N ASN A 186 2.38 12.04 0.40
CA ASN A 186 3.69 12.66 0.28
C ASN A 186 4.10 13.29 1.62
N ALA A 187 5.34 13.06 2.11
CA ALA A 187 5.97 13.46 3.39
C ALA A 187 5.58 14.81 4.05
N ASN A 188 4.85 15.69 3.36
CA ASN A 188 4.34 16.98 3.77
C ASN A 188 2.80 17.17 3.68
N ALA A 189 1.99 16.15 3.39
CA ALA A 189 0.55 16.30 3.06
C ALA A 189 -0.25 17.12 4.11
N GLY A 190 0.08 17.03 5.40
CA GLY A 190 -0.57 17.82 6.45
C GLY A 190 0.34 18.80 7.20
N CYS A 191 1.55 19.08 6.71
CA CYS A 191 2.27 20.27 7.15
C CYS A 191 1.64 21.51 6.49
N VAL A 192 0.56 22.02 7.09
CA VAL A 192 0.21 23.44 6.91
C VAL A 192 1.43 24.22 7.34
N GLU A 193 2.27 24.65 6.38
CA GLU A 193 3.16 25.76 6.61
C GLU A 193 2.26 26.92 7.00
N ILE A 194 2.11 27.13 8.32
CA ILE A 194 1.68 28.41 8.84
C ILE A 194 2.81 29.34 8.42
N THR A 195 2.64 29.93 7.24
CA THR A 195 3.39 31.11 6.82
C THR A 195 3.03 32.17 7.83
N LEU A 196 3.80 32.23 8.92
CA LEU A 196 3.76 33.35 9.84
C LEU A 196 3.96 34.58 8.96
N PRO A 197 3.03 35.55 8.97
CA PRO A 197 3.13 36.71 8.11
C PRO A 197 4.51 37.31 8.33
N GLU A 198 5.26 37.43 7.23
CA GLU A 198 6.62 37.94 7.21
C GLU A 198 6.68 39.19 8.10
N VAL A 199 7.32 39.07 9.26
CA VAL A 199 7.52 40.20 10.15
C VAL A 199 8.40 41.17 9.38
N GLN A 200 7.77 42.18 8.78
CA GLN A 200 8.44 43.32 8.18
C GLN A 200 9.41 43.85 9.23
N LYS A 201 10.71 43.57 9.06
CA LYS A 201 11.74 44.11 9.95
C LYS A 201 11.72 45.61 9.78
N ASP A 202 11.09 46.30 10.72
CA ASP A 202 11.19 47.74 10.85
C ASP A 202 12.66 48.08 11.17
N THR A 203 13.41 48.42 10.13
CA THR A 203 14.83 48.78 10.18
C THR A 203 15.07 50.16 10.79
N THR A 204 14.03 50.83 11.32
CA THR A 204 14.17 52.17 11.91
C THR A 204 14.40 52.21 13.42
N LYS A 205 14.33 51.07 14.14
CA LYS A 205 14.60 51.02 15.59
C LYS A 205 16.00 50.49 15.93
N LYS A 206 16.80 51.37 16.52
CA LYS A 206 18.13 51.12 17.12
C LYS A 206 18.04 50.04 18.22
N PRO A 207 19.02 49.13 18.37
CA PRO A 207 18.91 48.00 19.28
C PRO A 207 19.01 48.47 20.74
N SER A 208 17.93 48.29 21.50
CA SER A 208 17.94 48.36 22.96
C SER A 208 17.61 46.98 23.51
N THR A 209 18.57 46.40 24.24
CA THR A 209 18.48 45.31 25.24
C THR A 209 17.27 44.35 25.17
N PRO A 210 17.49 43.02 25.12
CA PRO A 210 16.39 42.06 25.01
C PRO A 210 15.54 42.07 26.29
N VAL A 211 14.27 42.45 26.16
CA VAL A 211 13.24 42.17 27.14
C VAL A 211 12.67 40.80 26.76
N TYR A 212 12.87 39.82 27.64
CA TYR A 212 12.14 38.55 27.57
C TYR A 212 10.67 38.84 27.93
N GLU A 213 9.82 39.04 26.94
CA GLU A 213 8.39 38.81 27.11
C GLU A 213 8.09 37.38 26.68
N GLU A 214 7.83 36.57 27.69
CA GLU A 214 7.53 35.14 27.60
C GLU A 214 6.13 34.99 27.01
N ILE A 215 6.08 34.42 25.80
CA ILE A 215 4.87 33.89 25.18
C ILE A 215 4.39 32.76 26.10
N LYS A 216 3.38 33.04 26.91
CA LYS A 216 2.61 32.00 27.59
C LYS A 216 1.67 31.39 26.56
N ASP A 217 1.61 30.06 26.57
CA ASP A 217 0.63 29.20 25.89
C ASP A 217 1.10 28.51 24.58
N LEU A 218 2.25 27.83 24.61
CA LEU A 218 2.51 26.68 23.73
C LEU A 218 2.93 25.45 24.56
N PRO A 219 2.38 24.25 24.29
CA PRO A 219 2.62 23.05 25.09
C PRO A 219 4.06 22.51 24.95
N LEU A 220 4.59 21.98 26.04
CA LEU A 220 6.01 21.67 26.27
C LEU A 220 6.63 20.54 25.40
N TRP A 221 5.84 19.85 24.57
CA TRP A 221 6.31 18.67 23.83
C TRP A 221 6.99 19.00 22.49
N LEU A 222 6.96 20.27 22.04
CA LEU A 222 7.54 20.72 20.78
C LEU A 222 9.06 21.02 20.83
N TRP A 223 9.77 20.68 21.91
CA TRP A 223 11.20 21.02 22.12
C TRP A 223 12.18 19.84 22.12
N GLN A 224 11.78 18.66 21.65
CA GLN A 224 12.71 17.54 21.48
C GLN A 224 12.74 17.10 20.02
N GLN A 225 13.73 17.61 19.28
CA GLN A 225 14.67 16.83 18.44
C GLN A 225 15.28 17.73 17.35
N ARG A 226 16.53 18.16 17.58
CA ARG A 226 17.57 18.43 16.56
C ARG A 226 18.75 19.04 17.28
N TRP A 227 19.91 18.38 17.29
CA TRP A 227 21.29 18.91 17.17
C TRP A 227 22.27 17.73 17.34
N PRO A 228 22.95 17.23 16.29
CA PRO A 228 24.21 16.50 16.49
C PRO A 228 25.31 17.51 16.79
N ILE A 229 26.04 17.28 17.88
CA ILE A 229 27.20 18.07 18.30
C ILE A 229 28.36 17.77 17.33
N LEU A 230 28.79 18.76 16.55
CA LEU A 230 30.10 18.74 15.89
C LEU A 230 31.19 19.09 16.90
N PRO A 231 32.33 18.35 16.97
CA PRO A 231 33.43 18.71 17.85
C PRO A 231 34.23 19.88 17.26
N LEU A 232 34.52 20.90 18.08
CA LEU A 232 35.47 21.95 17.74
C LEU A 232 36.92 21.50 18.01
N GLN A 233 37.81 22.02 17.17
CA GLN A 233 39.28 21.81 17.08
C GLN A 233 40.05 21.94 18.40
#